data_AF-A0AAQ4EYW3-F1
#
_entry.id   AF-A0AAQ4EYW3-F1
#
_cell.length_a   1.000
_cell.length_b   1.000
_cell.length_c   1.000
_cell.angle_alpha   90.00
_cell.angle_beta   90.00
_cell.angle_gamma   90.00
#
_symmetry.space_group_name_H-M   'P 1'
#
loop_
_entity.id
_entity.type
_entity.pdbx_description
1 polymer ?
#
loop_
_entity_poly.entity_id
_entity_poly.type
_entity_poly.pdbx_seq_one_letter_code
_entity_poly.pdbx_strand_id
1 'polypeptide(L)'
;MFKGHGGSQKKNVALNLSAGDSPDKVVFTLSDKPGQTWVAHFVYTDYKDCAIVDIPYDGQNCQLWVSKRVVNNVPQHCLDQLHDICDVSVEEYSKELCQNDKDDL
;
A
#
# COMPACT_ATOMS: atom_id res chain seq x y z
N MET A 1 7.91 -0.71 6.59
CA MET A 1 7.71 -1.26 7.96
C MET A 1 6.64 -0.42 8.63
N PHE A 2 5.46 -0.96 8.90
CA PHE A 2 4.37 -0.21 9.55
C PHE A 2 4.80 0.17 10.98
N LYS A 3 4.85 1.47 11.30
CA LYS A 3 5.08 1.92 12.68
C LYS A 3 3.83 1.67 13.51
N GLY A 4 4.01 1.23 14.76
CA GLY A 4 2.90 1.18 15.71
C GLY A 4 2.46 2.61 16.04
N HIS A 5 1.19 2.93 15.77
CA HIS A 5 0.60 4.19 16.16
C HIS A 5 0.41 4.23 17.70
N GLY A 6 0.60 5.40 18.32
CA GLY A 6 0.28 5.62 19.75
C GLY A 6 1.14 4.88 20.79
N GLY A 7 2.39 4.51 20.48
CA GLY A 7 3.29 3.82 21.42
C GLY A 7 3.18 2.29 21.41
N SER A 8 2.44 1.73 20.45
CA SER A 8 2.41 0.28 20.20
C SER A 8 3.71 -0.22 19.56
N GLN A 9 4.09 -1.47 19.84
CA GLN A 9 5.29 -2.09 19.28
C GLN A 9 5.14 -2.28 17.76
N LYS A 10 6.18 -1.93 17.00
CA LYS A 10 6.29 -2.26 15.56
C LYS A 10 6.10 -3.76 15.35
N LYS A 11 5.24 -4.15 14.41
CA LYS A 11 5.06 -5.54 13.99
C LYS A 11 5.39 -5.69 12.51
N ASN A 12 6.25 -6.66 12.20
CA ASN A 12 6.46 -7.08 10.83
C ASN A 12 5.36 -8.05 10.43
N VAL A 13 4.60 -7.69 9.39
CA VAL A 13 3.61 -8.56 8.77
C VAL A 13 4.06 -8.78 7.33
N ALA A 14 4.29 -10.04 6.96
CA ALA A 14 4.65 -10.37 5.59
C ALA A 14 3.37 -10.47 4.74
N LEU A 15 3.38 -9.75 3.61
CA LEU A 15 2.35 -9.79 2.59
C LEU A 15 2.81 -10.76 1.49
N ASN A 16 2.15 -11.91 1.35
CA ASN A 16 2.45 -12.83 0.25
C ASN A 16 1.47 -12.56 -0.89
N LEU A 17 1.97 -12.29 -2.09
CA LEU A 17 1.17 -11.95 -3.26
C LEU A 17 1.21 -13.06 -4.30
N SER A 18 0.09 -13.27 -4.99
CA SER A 18 -0.04 -14.15 -6.14
C SER A 18 -1.00 -13.55 -7.17
N ALA A 19 -0.86 -13.95 -8.44
CA ALA A 19 -1.71 -13.44 -9.50
C ALA A 19 -3.17 -13.90 -9.32
N GLY A 20 -4.11 -13.01 -9.59
CA GLY A 20 -5.54 -13.32 -9.66
C GLY A 20 -5.98 -13.89 -11.01
N ASP A 21 -7.29 -13.95 -11.19
CA ASP A 21 -7.96 -14.43 -12.42
C ASP A 21 -7.97 -13.41 -13.57
N SER A 22 -7.50 -12.20 -13.30
CA SER A 22 -7.52 -11.05 -14.21
C SER A 22 -6.33 -10.12 -13.94
N PRO A 23 -5.89 -9.33 -14.93
CA PRO A 23 -4.67 -8.54 -14.81
C PRO A 23 -4.67 -7.49 -13.69
N ASP A 24 -5.85 -7.01 -13.27
CA ASP A 24 -6.00 -6.05 -12.18
C ASP A 24 -6.07 -6.70 -10.80
N LYS A 25 -6.23 -8.02 -10.70
CA LYS A 25 -6.45 -8.72 -9.42
C LYS A 25 -5.18 -9.36 -8.87
N VAL A 26 -4.95 -9.14 -7.59
CA VAL A 26 -3.91 -9.82 -6.82
C VAL A 26 -4.50 -10.48 -5.59
N VAL A 27 -4.18 -11.76 -5.43
CA VAL A 27 -4.56 -12.56 -4.26
C VAL A 27 -3.45 -12.45 -3.24
N PHE A 28 -3.78 -12.07 -2.00
CA PHE A 28 -2.79 -11.93 -0.93
C PHE A 28 -3.17 -12.64 0.37
N THR A 29 -2.14 -13.04 1.10
CA THR A 29 -2.25 -13.60 2.46
C THR A 29 -1.29 -12.87 3.41
N LEU A 30 -1.62 -12.88 4.70
CA LEU A 30 -0.86 -12.23 5.76
C LEU A 30 -0.29 -13.26 6.71
N SER A 31 0.99 -13.10 7.08
CA SER A 31 1.66 -14.02 8.00
C SER A 31 1.00 -14.10 9.38
N ASP A 32 0.31 -13.04 9.82
CA ASP A 32 -0.33 -12.98 11.13
C ASP A 32 -1.84 -13.31 11.12
N LYS A 33 -2.40 -13.60 9.94
CA LYS A 33 -3.76 -14.10 9.75
C LYS A 33 -3.73 -15.33 8.82
N PRO A 34 -3.08 -16.43 9.24
CA PRO A 34 -2.91 -17.61 8.40
C PRO A 34 -4.26 -18.21 7.98
N GLY A 35 -4.35 -18.69 6.74
CA GLY A 35 -5.57 -19.29 6.18
C GLY A 35 -6.61 -18.28 5.67
N GLN A 36 -6.44 -16.98 5.94
CA GLN A 36 -7.26 -15.94 5.32
C GLN A 36 -6.63 -15.47 4.02
N THR A 37 -7.47 -15.30 3.00
CA THR A 37 -7.09 -14.87 1.66
C THR A 37 -7.98 -13.70 1.26
N TRP A 38 -7.35 -12.70 0.65
CA TRP A 38 -8.02 -11.51 0.16
C TRP A 38 -7.68 -11.27 -1.30
N VAL A 39 -8.52 -10.49 -1.97
CA VAL A 39 -8.28 -10.06 -3.34
C VAL A 39 -8.19 -8.53 -3.34
N ALA A 40 -7.04 -8.00 -3.74
CA ALA A 40 -6.83 -6.59 -3.99
C ALA A 40 -6.95 -6.29 -5.48
N HIS A 41 -7.30 -5.05 -5.81
CA HIS A 41 -7.47 -4.57 -7.18
C HIS A 41 -6.54 -3.39 -7.48
N PHE A 42 -5.80 -3.48 -8.58
CA PHE A 42 -5.11 -2.33 -9.17
C PHE A 42 -6.11 -1.53 -10.00
N VAL A 43 -6.59 -0.43 -9.45
CA VAL A 43 -7.60 0.43 -10.11
C VAL A 43 -6.96 1.47 -11.02
N TYR A 44 -5.67 1.79 -10.80
CA TYR A 44 -4.87 2.65 -11.66
C TYR A 44 -3.38 2.32 -11.53
N THR A 45 -2.63 2.48 -12.62
CA THR A 45 -1.17 2.58 -12.56
C THR A 45 -0.64 3.35 -13.76
N ASP A 46 0.44 4.12 -13.56
CA ASP A 46 1.21 4.72 -14.64
C ASP A 46 2.33 3.81 -15.16
N TYR A 47 2.39 2.57 -14.65
CA TYR A 47 3.40 1.55 -14.93
C TYR A 47 4.85 1.98 -14.66
N LYS A 48 5.06 3.07 -13.90
CA LYS A 48 6.38 3.66 -13.71
C LYS A 48 6.66 4.04 -12.27
N ASP A 49 5.84 4.91 -11.70
CA ASP A 49 6.09 5.59 -10.44
C ASP A 49 4.94 5.48 -9.45
N CYS A 50 3.70 5.16 -9.88
CA CYS A 50 2.58 4.99 -8.98
C CYS A 50 1.54 3.95 -9.40
N ALA A 51 0.82 3.45 -8.40
CA ALA A 51 -0.35 2.60 -8.55
C ALA A 51 -1.36 2.93 -7.46
N ILE A 52 -2.65 2.85 -7.78
CA ILE A 52 -3.73 2.92 -6.80
C ILE A 52 -4.27 1.51 -6.62
N VAL A 53 -4.28 1.05 -5.38
CA VAL A 53 -4.68 -0.30 -5.00
C VAL A 53 -5.86 -0.21 -4.05
N ASP A 54 -6.92 -0.92 -4.38
CA ASP A 54 -8.05 -1.15 -3.49
C ASP A 54 -7.85 -2.48 -2.75
N ILE A 55 -7.73 -2.39 -1.41
CA ILE A 55 -7.35 -3.50 -0.54
C ILE A 55 -8.44 -3.71 0.53
N PRO A 56 -9.05 -4.91 0.63
CA PRO A 56 -10.05 -5.21 1.64
C PRO A 56 -9.42 -5.63 2.98
N TYR A 57 -8.64 -4.75 3.60
CA TYR A 57 -8.00 -4.99 4.90
C TYR A 57 -8.50 -3.98 5.94
N ASP A 58 -9.24 -4.46 6.95
CA ASP A 58 -9.89 -3.63 7.98
C ASP A 58 -10.90 -2.61 7.41
N GLY A 59 -11.71 -3.09 6.45
CA GLY A 59 -12.54 -2.25 5.60
C GLY A 59 -12.02 -2.24 4.16
N GLN A 60 -12.64 -1.43 3.31
CA GLN A 60 -12.18 -1.22 1.94
C GLN A 60 -11.27 0.01 1.92
N ASN A 61 -10.00 -0.20 1.59
CA ASN A 61 -8.97 0.82 1.65
C ASN A 61 -8.42 1.10 0.25
N CYS A 62 -8.67 2.30 -0.25
CA CYS A 62 -8.15 2.81 -1.52
C CYS A 62 -6.83 3.55 -1.25
N GLN A 63 -5.72 3.02 -1.75
CA GLN A 63 -4.38 3.45 -1.37
C GLN A 63 -3.54 3.84 -2.59
N LEU A 64 -2.85 4.97 -2.52
CA LEU A 64 -1.81 5.32 -3.49
C LEU A 64 -0.46 4.77 -3.04
N TRP A 65 0.13 3.92 -3.87
CA TRP A 65 1.46 3.36 -3.69
C TRP A 65 2.41 4.05 -4.67
N VAL A 66 3.54 4.55 -4.17
CA VAL A 66 4.52 5.30 -4.97
C VAL A 66 5.90 4.66 -4.89
N SER A 67 6.66 4.79 -5.98
CA SER A 67 8.05 4.32 -6.03
C SER A 67 8.92 5.09 -5.02
N LYS A 68 9.92 4.40 -4.44
CA LYS A 68 10.86 5.03 -3.49
C LYS A 68 11.55 6.28 -4.05
N ARG A 69 11.69 6.38 -5.37
CA ARG A 69 12.35 7.51 -6.06
C ARG A 69 11.53 8.80 -5.96
N VAL A 70 10.21 8.68 -5.90
CA VAL A 70 9.28 9.82 -5.92
C VAL A 70 8.53 10.00 -4.61
N VAL A 71 8.80 9.19 -3.59
CA VAL A 71 8.07 9.21 -2.31
C VAL A 71 8.06 10.57 -1.61
N ASN A 72 9.10 11.40 -1.81
CA ASN A 72 9.17 12.75 -1.23
C ASN A 72 8.71 13.85 -2.21
N ASN A 73 8.34 13.49 -3.44
CA ASN A 73 7.89 14.39 -4.49
C ASN A 73 6.98 13.62 -5.45
N VAL A 74 5.80 13.25 -4.97
CA VAL A 74 4.84 12.42 -5.72
C VAL A 74 4.37 13.19 -6.96
N PRO A 75 4.39 12.58 -8.16
CA PRO A 75 3.92 13.25 -9.36
C PRO A 75 2.46 13.69 -9.23
N GLN A 76 2.14 14.90 -9.69
CA GLN A 76 0.80 15.47 -9.55
C GLN A 76 -0.27 14.58 -10.19
N HIS A 77 0.01 13.95 -11.33
CA HIS A 77 -0.95 13.06 -12.00
C HIS A 77 -1.34 11.85 -11.13
N CYS A 78 -0.47 11.38 -10.24
CA CYS A 78 -0.78 10.30 -9.31
C CYS A 78 -1.74 10.77 -8.19
N LEU A 79 -1.57 12.01 -7.73
CA LEU A 79 -2.43 12.63 -6.73
C LEU A 79 -3.81 12.95 -7.30
N ASP A 80 -3.85 13.44 -8.53
CA ASP A 80 -5.11 13.73 -9.24
C ASP A 80 -5.93 12.43 -9.40
N GLN A 81 -5.29 11.34 -9.84
CA GLN A 81 -5.96 10.03 -9.94
C GLN A 81 -6.41 9.49 -8.59
N LEU A 82 -5.64 9.73 -7.52
CA LEU A 82 -6.05 9.35 -6.17
C LEU A 82 -7.32 10.09 -5.76
N HIS A 83 -7.39 11.39 -6.02
CA HIS A 83 -8.57 12.19 -5.71
C HIS A 83 -9.78 11.77 -6.55
N ASP A 84 -9.60 11.57 -7.85
CA ASP A 84 -10.66 11.20 -8.78
C ASP A 84 -11.23 9.80 -8.48
N ILE A 85 -10.40 8.87 -8.01
CA ILE A 85 -10.79 7.46 -7.79
C ILE A 85 -11.23 7.20 -6.35
N CYS A 86 -10.52 7.74 -5.36
CA CYS A 86 -10.70 7.39 -3.94
C CYS A 86 -11.51 8.43 -3.14
N ASP A 87 -11.88 9.57 -3.73
CA ASP A 87 -12.65 10.69 -3.14
C ASP A 87 -11.92 11.39 -1.97
N VAL A 88 -11.72 10.68 -0.84
CA VAL A 88 -11.04 11.17 0.37
C VAL A 88 -9.75 10.39 0.64
N SER A 89 -8.63 11.10 0.73
CA SER A 89 -7.33 10.52 1.07
C SER A 89 -6.78 11.10 2.37
N VAL A 90 -6.29 10.23 3.27
CA VAL A 90 -5.48 10.62 4.42
C VAL A 90 -4.01 10.39 4.07
N GLU A 91 -3.13 11.35 4.38
CA GLU A 91 -1.69 11.19 4.18
C GLU A 91 -1.13 10.24 5.23
N GLU A 92 -0.92 8.98 4.85
CA GLU A 92 -0.35 7.93 5.72
C GLU A 92 1.19 7.92 5.72
N TYR A 93 1.84 8.54 4.73
CA TYR A 93 3.30 8.58 4.67
C TYR A 93 3.86 9.65 5.60
N SER A 94 4.76 9.24 6.50
CA SER A 94 5.63 10.17 7.22
C SER A 94 7.08 9.75 7.03
N LYS A 95 7.88 10.69 6.54
CA LYS A 95 9.32 10.48 6.34
C LYS A 95 10.01 10.10 7.66
N GLU A 96 9.60 10.69 8.78
CA GLU A 96 10.11 10.33 10.10
C GLU A 96 9.69 8.91 10.49
N LEU A 97 8.48 8.50 10.12
CA LEU A 97 7.98 7.16 10.36
C LEU A 97 8.68 6.10 9.50
N CYS A 98 9.14 6.47 8.30
CA CYS A 98 9.73 5.55 7.34
C CYS A 98 11.27 5.62 7.23
N GLN A 99 11.94 6.50 7.97
CA GLN A 99 13.41 6.51 8.04
C GLN A 99 13.94 5.25 8.73
N ASN A 100 14.57 4.40 7.92
CA ASN A 100 15.46 3.28 8.21
C ASN A 100 15.79 3.02 9.69
N ASP A 101 15.11 2.05 10.30
CA ASP A 101 15.88 1.01 10.99
C ASP A 101 16.49 0.19 9.85
N LYS A 102 17.80 -0.05 9.91
CA LYS A 102 18.61 -0.66 8.85
C LYS A 102 17.89 -1.83 8.19
N ASP A 103 18.04 -1.93 6.87
CA ASP A 103 17.74 -3.15 6.11
C ASP A 103 18.62 -4.28 6.68
N ASP A 104 18.19 -4.89 7.79
CA ASP A 104 18.76 -6.11 8.35
C ASP A 104 18.20 -7.27 7.51
N LEU A 105 18.81 -7.44 6.33
CA LEU A 105 18.79 -8.65 5.52
C LEU A 105 20.04 -9.47 5.82
#